data_AF-A0A367XK85-F1
#
_entry.id   AF-A0A367XK85-F1
#
_cell.length_a   1.000
_cell.length_b   1.000
_cell.length_c   1.000
_cell.angle_alpha   90.00
_cell.angle_beta   90.00
_cell.angle_gamma   90.00
#
_symmetry.space_group_name_H-M   'P 1'
#
loop_
_entity.id
_entity.type
_entity.pdbx_description
1 polymer ?
#
loop_
_entity_poly.entity_id
_entity_poly.type
_entity_poly.pdbx_seq_one_letter_code
_entity_poly.pdbx_strand_id
1 'polypeptide(L)'
;MSIELQTLLGLFNVNVALSDKVPKFCDKMTEQKANQIRLEFQRYLNNDWLGEKDFYDATACTARDERAARQFFRDVYAYAFEGGEEPEVPDYWSR
;
A
#
# COMPACT_ATOMS: atom_id res chain seq x y z
N MET A 1 -10.70 4.47 5.77
CA MET A 1 -9.59 4.65 4.83
C MET A 1 -10.01 5.73 3.86
N SER A 2 -9.23 6.80 3.71
CA SER A 2 -9.48 7.88 2.76
C SER A 2 -9.41 7.39 1.31
N ILE A 3 -10.03 8.15 0.41
CA ILE A 3 -10.02 7.85 -1.04
C ILE A 3 -8.58 7.86 -1.56
N GLU A 4 -7.73 8.76 -1.06
CA GLU A 4 -6.36 8.86 -1.50
C GLU A 4 -5.51 7.67 -1.05
N LEU A 5 -5.70 7.18 0.18
CA LEU A 5 -5.04 5.97 0.65
C LEU A 5 -5.55 4.74 -0.11
N GLN A 6 -6.86 4.63 -0.37
CA GLN A 6 -7.41 3.57 -1.24
C GLN A 6 -6.82 3.62 -2.65
N THR A 7 -6.67 4.83 -3.21
CA THR A 7 -6.07 5.02 -4.53
C THR A 7 -4.61 4.59 -4.54
N LEU A 8 -3.83 4.98 -3.52
CA LEU A 8 -2.45 4.55 -3.35
C LEU A 8 -2.33 3.03 -3.35
N LEU A 9 -3.11 2.35 -2.51
CA LEU A 9 -3.08 0.89 -2.39
C LEU A 9 -3.54 0.21 -3.68
N GLY A 10 -4.54 0.76 -4.36
CA GLY A 10 -5.05 0.23 -5.63
C GLY A 10 -4.06 0.32 -6.80
N LEU A 11 -2.96 1.08 -6.68
CA LEU A 11 -1.88 1.07 -7.68
C LEU A 11 -1.16 -0.28 -7.77
N PHE A 12 -1.21 -1.08 -6.70
CA PHE A 12 -0.66 -2.43 -6.62
C PHE A 12 -1.62 -3.51 -7.13
N ASN A 13 -2.79 -3.14 -7.66
CA ASN A 13 -3.69 -4.10 -8.28
C ASN A 13 -3.01 -4.71 -9.51
N VAL A 14 -2.84 -6.04 -9.51
CA VAL A 14 -2.09 -6.74 -10.58
C VAL A 14 -2.78 -6.63 -11.95
N ASN A 15 -4.08 -6.35 -11.99
CA ASN A 15 -4.81 -6.14 -13.24
C ASN A 15 -4.59 -4.73 -13.83
N VAL A 16 -4.03 -3.82 -13.04
CA VAL A 16 -3.79 -2.42 -13.41
C VAL A 16 -2.29 -2.17 -13.58
N ALA A 17 -1.45 -2.81 -12.74
CA ALA A 17 0.01 -2.80 -12.79
C ALA A 17 0.61 -1.39 -12.83
N LEU A 18 0.24 -0.53 -11.87
CA LEU A 18 0.66 0.88 -11.80
C LEU A 18 1.44 1.22 -10.53
N SER A 19 2.06 0.24 -9.88
CA SER A 19 2.87 0.44 -8.68
C SER A 19 4.05 1.40 -8.93
N ASP A 20 4.61 1.40 -10.14
CA ASP A 20 5.63 2.36 -10.62
C ASP A 20 5.17 3.83 -10.59
N LYS A 21 3.85 4.08 -10.50
CA LYS A 21 3.27 5.43 -10.45
C LYS A 21 3.10 5.95 -9.03
N VAL A 22 3.41 5.18 -7.99
CA VAL A 22 3.34 5.63 -6.60
C VAL A 22 4.14 6.93 -6.37
N PRO A 23 5.41 7.07 -6.83
CA PRO A 23 6.14 8.32 -6.66
C PRO A 23 5.44 9.51 -7.34
N LYS A 24 4.96 9.32 -8.58
CA LYS A 24 4.23 10.36 -9.32
C LYS A 24 2.89 10.73 -8.68
N PHE A 25 2.26 9.80 -7.98
CA PHE A 25 1.04 10.06 -7.22
C PHE A 25 1.35 10.89 -5.97
N CYS A 26 2.40 10.54 -5.24
CA CYS A 26 2.89 11.31 -4.09
C CYS A 26 3.34 12.72 -4.48
N ASP A 27 4.09 12.88 -5.59
CA ASP A 27 4.61 14.17 -6.07
C ASP A 27 3.50 15.17 -6.45
N LYS A 28 2.33 14.68 -6.85
CA LYS A 28 1.18 15.53 -7.19
C LYS A 28 0.44 16.07 -5.98
N MET A 29 0.75 15.56 -4.79
CA MET A 29 0.09 15.99 -3.56
C MET A 29 0.74 17.24 -2.99
N THR A 30 -0.06 18.07 -2.34
CA THR A 30 0.48 19.10 -1.46
C THR A 30 1.13 18.44 -0.25
N GLU A 31 2.12 19.09 0.34
CA GLU A 31 2.80 18.61 1.55
C GLU A 31 1.81 18.30 2.69
N GLN A 32 0.79 19.14 2.86
CA GLN A 32 -0.27 18.93 3.84
C GLN A 32 -1.03 17.62 3.59
N LYS A 33 -1.38 17.34 2.33
CA LYS A 33 -2.14 16.14 1.96
C LYS A 33 -1.29 14.89 2.07
N ALA A 34 -0.03 14.95 1.62
CA ALA A 34 0.92 13.86 1.78
C ALA A 34 1.12 13.51 3.26
N ASN A 35 1.30 14.52 4.13
CA ASN A 35 1.40 14.31 5.56
C ASN A 35 0.13 13.70 6.18
N GLN A 36 -1.05 14.13 5.73
CA GLN A 36 -2.31 13.54 6.20
C GLN A 36 -2.42 12.05 5.87
N ILE A 37 -2.09 11.66 4.62
CA ILE A 37 -2.15 10.26 4.18
C ILE A 37 -1.07 9.45 4.88
N ARG A 38 0.15 9.99 5.04
CA ARG A 38 1.23 9.36 5.78
C ARG A 38 0.82 9.03 7.22
N LEU A 39 0.21 9.98 7.93
CA LEU A 39 -0.25 9.78 9.30
C LEU A 39 -1.43 8.81 9.38
N GLU A 40 -2.36 8.87 8.42
CA GLU A 40 -3.47 7.91 8.33
C GLU A 40 -2.92 6.49 8.13
N PHE A 41 -2.06 6.29 7.14
CA PHE A 41 -1.51 4.98 6.83
C PHE A 41 -0.68 4.43 7.99
N GLN A 42 0.17 5.27 8.60
CA GLN A 42 0.92 4.88 9.80
C GLN A 42 -0.01 4.44 10.95
N ARG A 43 -1.16 5.11 11.13
CA ARG A 43 -2.16 4.70 12.12
C ARG A 43 -2.73 3.32 11.79
N TYR A 44 -3.07 3.06 10.54
CA TYR A 44 -3.56 1.75 10.10
C TYR A 44 -2.54 0.64 10.38
N LEU A 45 -1.26 0.88 10.08
CA LEU A 45 -0.17 -0.06 10.37
C LEU A 45 0.02 -0.30 11.87
N ASN A 46 0.02 0.75 12.69
CA ASN A 46 0.25 0.64 14.13
C ASN A 46 -0.89 -0.06 14.89
N ASN A 47 -2.11 -0.03 14.35
CA ASN A 47 -3.27 -0.69 14.96
C ASN A 47 -3.56 -2.06 14.34
N ASP A 48 -2.70 -2.56 13.44
CA ASP A 48 -2.91 -3.82 12.71
C ASP A 48 -4.29 -3.90 12.04
N TRP A 49 -4.76 -2.79 11.47
CA TRP A 49 -6.08 -2.70 10.83
C TRP A 49 -6.09 -3.13 9.36
N LEU A 50 -4.93 -3.51 8.81
CA LEU A 50 -4.78 -3.98 7.44
C LEU A 50 -4.39 -5.46 7.48
N GLY A 51 -5.27 -6.32 6.96
CA GLY A 51 -5.08 -7.77 6.94
C GLY A 51 -5.26 -8.39 5.55
N GLU A 52 -5.47 -9.70 5.50
CA GLU A 52 -5.59 -10.45 4.23
C GLU A 52 -6.70 -9.91 3.30
N LYS A 53 -7.83 -9.48 3.87
CA LYS A 53 -8.93 -8.91 3.09
C LYS A 53 -8.51 -7.61 2.40
N ASP A 54 -7.88 -6.70 3.14
CA ASP A 54 -7.40 -5.43 2.57
C ASP A 54 -6.33 -5.68 1.51
N PHE A 55 -5.49 -6.69 1.71
CA PHE A 55 -4.48 -7.09 0.72
C PHE A 55 -5.15 -7.52 -0.58
N TYR A 56 -6.20 -8.35 -0.49
CA TYR A 56 -6.98 -8.74 -1.66
C TYR A 56 -7.63 -7.54 -2.35
N ASP A 57 -8.25 -6.64 -1.59
CA ASP A 57 -8.91 -5.45 -2.15
C ASP A 57 -7.88 -4.51 -2.85
N ALA A 58 -6.65 -4.43 -2.34
CA ALA A 58 -5.57 -3.63 -2.93
C ALA A 58 -4.95 -4.26 -4.18
N THR A 59 -4.69 -5.58 -4.14
CA THR A 59 -3.83 -6.27 -5.12
C THR A 59 -4.60 -7.16 -6.10
N ALA A 60 -5.87 -7.47 -5.81
CA ALA A 60 -6.65 -8.55 -6.45
C ALA A 60 -6.04 -9.95 -6.30
N CYS A 61 -5.20 -10.15 -5.27
CA CYS A 61 -4.47 -11.38 -5.00
C CYS A 61 -4.76 -11.88 -3.57
N THR A 62 -4.74 -13.19 -3.35
CA THR A 62 -4.84 -13.74 -1.99
C THR A 62 -3.47 -13.72 -1.32
N ALA A 63 -3.36 -13.11 -0.15
CA ALA A 63 -2.12 -13.14 0.62
C ALA A 63 -1.74 -14.58 1.00
N ARG A 64 -0.44 -14.85 1.16
CA ARG A 64 0.04 -16.15 1.64
C ARG A 64 -0.44 -16.45 3.06
N ASP A 65 -0.39 -15.44 3.91
CA ASP A 65 -0.87 -15.43 5.29
C ASP A 65 -1.01 -13.96 5.76
N GLU A 66 -1.69 -13.77 6.89
CA GLU A 66 -1.86 -12.47 7.56
C GLU A 66 -0.53 -11.71 7.78
N ARG A 67 0.58 -12.41 8.02
CA ARG A 67 1.89 -11.77 8.21
C ARG A 67 2.42 -11.21 6.90
N ALA A 68 2.28 -11.94 5.79
CA ALA A 68 2.65 -11.48 4.46
C ALA A 68 1.79 -10.29 4.02
N ALA A 69 0.49 -10.31 4.29
CA ALA A 69 -0.41 -9.18 4.04
C ALA A 69 0.07 -7.92 4.78
N ARG A 70 0.37 -8.03 6.07
CA ARG A 70 0.86 -6.90 6.87
C ARG A 70 2.24 -6.41 6.42
N GLN A 71 3.12 -7.32 6.04
CA GLN A 71 4.45 -6.96 5.54
C GLN A 71 4.35 -6.15 4.25
N PHE A 72 3.50 -6.58 3.31
CA PHE A 72 3.21 -5.82 2.08
C PHE A 72 2.82 -4.37 2.39
N PHE A 73 1.90 -4.13 3.32
CA PHE A 73 1.49 -2.76 3.64
C PHE A 73 2.60 -1.92 4.28
N ARG A 74 3.51 -2.53 5.05
CA ARG A 74 4.69 -1.85 5.59
C ARG A 74 5.65 -1.46 4.46
N ASP A 75 5.85 -2.33 3.49
CA ASP A 75 6.74 -2.08 2.36
C ASP A 75 6.16 -1.03 1.41
N VAL A 76 4.84 -1.04 1.18
CA VAL A 76 4.15 0.03 0.43
C VAL A 76 4.30 1.38 1.14
N TYR A 77 4.17 1.42 2.47
CA TYR A 77 4.39 2.65 3.24
C TYR A 77 5.82 3.15 3.10
N ALA A 78 6.81 2.26 3.23
CA ALA A 78 8.22 2.60 3.08
C ALA A 78 8.52 3.14 1.67
N TYR A 79 8.00 2.48 0.63
CA TYR A 79 8.15 2.94 -0.75
C TYR A 79 7.52 4.31 -0.98
N ALA A 80 6.32 4.53 -0.47
CA ALA A 80 5.58 5.78 -0.70
C ALA A 80 6.14 6.98 0.06
N PHE A 81 6.72 6.79 1.26
CA PHE A 81 7.03 7.89 2.17
C PHE A 81 8.43 7.89 2.78
N GLU A 82 9.18 6.78 2.72
CA GLU A 82 10.47 6.63 3.40
C GLU A 82 11.64 6.32 2.43
N GLY A 83 11.37 6.27 1.12
CA GLY A 83 12.38 5.93 0.11
C GLY A 83 12.72 4.44 0.07
N GLY A 84 11.80 3.57 0.52
CA GLY A 84 11.92 2.12 0.41
C GLY A 84 11.85 1.61 -1.03
N GLU A 85 12.09 0.32 -1.22
CA GLU A 85 11.99 -0.34 -2.52
C GLU A 85 10.54 -0.64 -2.89
N GLU A 86 10.23 -0.70 -4.19
CA GLU A 86 8.90 -1.05 -4.69
C GLU A 86 8.57 -2.52 -4.33
N PRO A 87 7.46 -2.79 -3.61
CA PRO A 87 7.10 -4.15 -3.26
C PRO A 87 6.48 -4.90 -4.45
N GLU A 88 7.06 -6.05 -4.80
CA GLU A 88 6.52 -6.95 -5.80
C GLU A 88 5.42 -7.84 -5.21
N VAL A 89 4.16 -7.66 -5.65
CA VAL A 89 3.00 -8.45 -5.17
C VAL A 89 3.25 -9.97 -5.13
N PRO A 90 3.94 -10.59 -6.11
CA PRO A 90 4.23 -12.02 -6.08
C PRO A 90 5.01 -12.52 -4.86
N ASP A 91 5.74 -11.66 -4.16
CA ASP A 91 6.50 -12.04 -2.97
C ASP A 91 5.59 -12.32 -1.76
N TYR A 92 4.38 -11.75 -1.76
CA TYR A 92 3.45 -11.76 -0.63
C TYR A 92 2.24 -12.68 -0.83
N TRP A 93 1.91 -13.04 -2.07
CA TRP A 93 0.70 -13.81 -2.36
C TRP A 93 0.87 -15.34 -2.22
N SER A 94 -0.27 -16.02 -2.11
CA SER A 94 -0.43 -17.44 -2.34
C SER A 94 -0.51 -17.70 -3.85
N ARG A 95 0.38 -18.53 -4.40
CA ARG A 95 0.27 -19.06 -5.76
C ARG A 95 -0.81 -20.12 -5.87
#